data_AF-A0A1V5P2J9-F1
#
_entry.id   AF-A0A1V5P2J9-F1
#
_cell.length_a   1.000
_cell.length_b   1.000
_cell.length_c   1.000
_cell.angle_alpha   90.00
_cell.angle_beta   90.00
_cell.angle_gamma   90.00
#
_symmetry.space_group_name_H-M   'P 1'
#
loop_
_entity.id
_entity.type
_entity.pdbx_description
1 polymer ?
#
loop_
_entity_poly.entity_id
_entity_poly.type
_entity_poly.pdbx_seq_one_letter_code
_entity_poly.pdbx_strand_id
1 'polypeptide(L)'
;MAKSKSIEQLIREKTDRLESIPDGMLSKLEKLQKDIFPVVVDLISTLQRDSEGFILFNKTNLAISENIRSQLRAALLNSEYVEIVADFADEFDIQATVTDSYLAKVFPEFVSGGLASDIVRNSKKTAVEIFINGITDEAFADAISKQITLAVNNNASFQETFKTIRQLVTGDDEVDGKIQQYAQQVAHDQFALADRAYTSQVSEELKAAWFYYSGSQIKTTRPFCGERHNKYYYFKEIEAWGNGQKTEGLSLPQKNGDWSGKIEGTNSKTIFTNAGGWNCRHSIIPVSIFIVPKEVIQRNIQEGFFKPSEFEKRELGL
;
A
#
# COMPACT_ATOMS: atom_id res chain seq x y z
N MET A 1 -27.84 -20.84 5.44
CA MET A 1 -26.40 -21.12 5.31
C MET A 1 -25.88 -20.31 4.14
N ALA A 2 -24.95 -19.38 4.36
CA ALA A 2 -24.32 -18.65 3.25
C ALA A 2 -23.53 -19.65 2.37
N LYS A 3 -23.68 -19.57 1.04
CA LYS A 3 -22.88 -20.41 0.14
C LYS A 3 -21.39 -20.08 0.33
N SER A 4 -20.56 -21.11 0.51
CA SER A 4 -19.10 -20.96 0.52
C SER A 4 -18.64 -20.36 -0.81
N LYS A 5 -17.73 -19.37 -0.78
CA LYS A 5 -17.17 -18.73 -1.97
C LYS A 5 -16.39 -19.75 -2.82
N SER A 6 -16.46 -19.60 -4.14
CA SER A 6 -15.62 -20.33 -5.11
C SER A 6 -14.17 -19.86 -5.06
N ILE A 7 -13.25 -20.62 -5.67
CA ILE A 7 -11.83 -20.28 -5.75
C ILE A 7 -11.65 -18.95 -6.51
N GLU A 8 -12.36 -18.77 -7.62
CA GLU A 8 -12.31 -17.56 -8.44
C GLU A 8 -12.84 -16.35 -7.68
N GLN A 9 -13.90 -16.53 -6.88
CA GLN A 9 -14.42 -15.47 -6.02
C GLN A 9 -13.43 -15.05 -4.93
N LEU A 10 -12.70 -16.01 -4.33
CA LEU A 10 -11.70 -15.73 -3.30
C LEU A 10 -10.45 -15.05 -3.88
N ILE A 11 -9.99 -15.48 -5.06
CA ILE A 11 -8.90 -14.78 -5.76
C ILE A 11 -9.30 -13.35 -6.07
N ARG A 12 -10.50 -13.13 -6.65
CA ARG A 12 -11.00 -11.79 -6.97
C ARG A 12 -11.12 -10.93 -5.71
N GLU A 13 -11.74 -11.44 -4.66
CA GLU A 13 -11.84 -10.73 -3.39
C GLU A 13 -10.48 -10.35 -2.82
N LYS A 14 -9.52 -11.29 -2.78
CA LYS A 14 -8.14 -11.04 -2.33
C LYS A 14 -7.52 -9.90 -3.12
N THR A 15 -7.68 -9.90 -4.44
CA THR A 15 -7.01 -8.93 -5.32
C THR A 15 -7.71 -7.58 -5.37
N ASP A 16 -9.03 -7.55 -5.34
CA ASP A 16 -9.83 -6.31 -5.33
C ASP A 16 -9.59 -5.53 -4.04
N ARG A 17 -9.41 -6.24 -2.91
CA ARG A 17 -9.08 -5.64 -1.62
C ARG A 17 -7.76 -4.86 -1.61
N LEU A 18 -6.79 -5.22 -2.46
CA LEU A 18 -5.50 -4.50 -2.57
C LEU A 18 -5.66 -3.06 -3.09
N GLU A 19 -6.80 -2.79 -3.73
CA GLU A 19 -7.20 -1.45 -4.16
C GLU A 19 -8.25 -0.87 -3.21
N SER A 20 -9.34 -1.61 -2.98
CA SER A 20 -10.53 -1.07 -2.32
C SER A 20 -10.31 -0.68 -0.85
N ILE A 21 -9.42 -1.40 -0.14
CA ILE A 21 -9.15 -1.13 1.27
C ILE A 21 -8.33 0.16 1.45
N PRO A 22 -7.17 0.32 0.79
CA PRO A 22 -6.48 1.61 0.80
C PRO A 22 -7.36 2.77 0.29
N ASP A 23 -8.08 2.61 -0.83
CA ASP A 23 -8.94 3.67 -1.37
C ASP A 23 -10.08 4.05 -0.40
N GLY A 24 -10.62 3.06 0.32
CA GLY A 24 -11.60 3.28 1.39
C GLY A 24 -11.04 4.10 2.56
N MET A 25 -9.80 3.81 3.00
CA MET A 25 -9.12 4.61 4.02
C MET A 25 -8.90 6.04 3.54
N LEU A 26 -8.42 6.23 2.31
CA LEU A 26 -8.19 7.55 1.72
C LEU A 26 -9.48 8.39 1.65
N SER A 27 -10.59 7.75 1.30
CA SER A 27 -11.91 8.41 1.30
C SER A 27 -12.33 8.90 2.69
N LYS A 28 -12.07 8.09 3.74
CA LYS A 28 -12.32 8.49 5.14
C LYS A 28 -11.40 9.65 5.57
N LEU A 29 -10.12 9.62 5.18
CA LEU A 29 -9.17 10.69 5.49
C LEU A 29 -9.51 12.01 4.82
N GLU A 30 -9.97 12.00 3.57
CA GLU A 30 -10.41 13.20 2.87
C GLU A 30 -11.59 13.88 3.61
N LYS A 31 -12.55 13.08 4.09
CA LYS A 31 -13.65 13.58 4.92
C LYS A 31 -13.13 14.17 6.23
N LEU A 32 -12.27 13.43 6.94
CA LEU A 32 -11.66 13.89 8.18
C LEU A 32 -10.92 15.23 8.01
N GLN A 33 -10.18 15.42 6.91
CA GLN A 33 -9.49 16.67 6.61
C GLN A 33 -10.45 17.87 6.54
N LYS A 34 -11.65 17.68 6.00
CA LYS A 34 -12.70 18.72 5.97
C LYS A 34 -13.26 18.99 7.36
N ASP A 35 -13.43 17.95 8.16
CA ASP A 35 -13.97 18.04 9.52
C ASP A 35 -12.99 18.68 10.51
N ILE A 36 -11.68 18.44 10.36
CA ILE A 36 -10.65 19.03 11.22
C ILE A 36 -10.25 20.46 10.80
N PHE A 37 -10.51 20.85 9.54
CA PHE A 37 -10.10 22.15 9.03
C PHE A 37 -10.64 23.33 9.87
N PRO A 38 -11.93 23.38 10.29
CA PRO A 38 -12.42 24.42 11.20
C PRO A 38 -11.61 24.53 12.50
N VAL A 39 -11.17 23.41 13.09
CA VAL A 39 -10.32 23.42 14.29
C VAL A 39 -8.96 24.07 13.99
N VAL A 40 -8.37 23.75 12.83
CA VAL A 40 -7.13 24.41 12.38
C VAL A 40 -7.35 25.92 12.20
N VAL A 41 -8.49 26.32 11.63
CA VAL A 41 -8.85 27.74 11.45
C VAL A 41 -8.98 28.46 12.79
N ASP A 42 -9.66 27.87 13.76
CA ASP A 42 -9.81 28.44 15.09
C ASP A 42 -8.44 28.65 15.75
N LEU A 43 -7.57 27.66 15.67
CA LEU A 43 -6.20 27.73 16.20
C LEU A 43 -5.41 28.89 15.59
N ILE A 44 -5.42 29.05 14.26
CA ILE A 44 -4.67 30.12 13.59
C ILE A 44 -5.31 31.50 13.75
N SER A 45 -6.63 31.57 13.95
CA SER A 45 -7.35 32.83 14.14
C SER A 45 -6.93 33.60 15.40
N THR A 46 -6.32 32.89 16.36
CA THR A 46 -5.78 33.45 17.60
C THR A 46 -4.54 34.32 17.39
N LEU A 47 -3.90 34.24 16.21
CA LEU A 47 -2.77 35.09 15.87
C LEU A 47 -3.17 36.56 15.86
N GLN A 48 -2.46 37.36 16.65
CA GLN A 48 -2.65 38.80 16.71
C GLN A 48 -2.18 39.44 15.41
N ARG A 49 -2.94 40.44 14.96
CA ARG A 49 -2.78 41.12 13.67
C ARG A 49 -2.74 42.63 13.89
N ASP A 50 -2.10 43.35 12.96
CA ASP A 50 -2.24 44.80 12.88
C ASP A 50 -3.54 45.21 12.17
N SER A 51 -3.75 46.52 11.99
CA SER A 51 -4.92 47.07 11.31
C SER A 51 -4.99 46.74 9.81
N GLU A 52 -3.87 46.36 9.20
CA GLU A 52 -3.77 46.00 7.79
C GLU A 52 -3.90 44.48 7.57
N GLY A 53 -3.97 43.69 8.64
CA GLY A 53 -4.16 42.24 8.60
C GLY A 53 -2.86 41.43 8.54
N PHE A 54 -1.70 42.04 8.83
CA PHE A 54 -0.43 41.32 8.95
C PHE A 54 -0.26 40.74 10.35
N ILE A 55 0.30 39.54 10.41
CA ILE A 55 0.57 38.83 11.67
C ILE A 55 1.68 39.58 12.42
N LEU A 56 1.45 39.86 13.70
CA LEU A 56 2.42 40.57 14.53
C LEU A 56 3.56 39.67 14.99
N PHE A 57 4.80 40.08 14.79
CA PHE A 57 5.96 39.50 15.49
C PHE A 57 5.99 40.00 16.94
N ASN A 58 5.39 39.23 17.85
CA ASN A 58 5.29 39.58 19.26
C ASN A 58 5.34 38.34 20.18
N LYS A 59 5.48 38.56 21.49
CA LYS A 59 5.59 37.47 22.49
C LYS A 59 4.38 36.52 22.46
N THR A 60 3.18 37.04 22.21
CA THR A 60 1.95 36.23 22.17
C THR A 60 1.97 35.28 20.98
N ASN A 61 2.24 35.77 19.77
CA ASN A 61 2.29 34.96 18.56
C ASN A 61 3.49 34.00 18.54
N LEU A 62 4.62 34.38 19.13
CA LEU A 62 5.73 33.46 19.37
C LEU A 62 5.30 32.29 20.24
N ALA A 63 4.67 32.55 21.39
CA ALA A 63 4.15 31.50 22.26
C ALA A 63 3.08 30.63 21.56
N ILE A 64 2.20 31.22 20.74
CA ILE A 64 1.25 30.45 19.93
C ILE A 64 2.01 29.52 18.98
N SER A 65 3.00 30.02 18.24
CA SER A 65 3.77 29.24 17.27
C SER A 65 4.55 28.08 17.91
N GLU A 66 5.04 28.25 19.14
CA GLU A 66 5.74 27.21 19.89
C GLU A 66 4.79 26.07 20.33
N ASN A 67 3.53 26.39 20.62
CA ASN A 67 2.55 25.42 21.12
C ASN A 67 1.63 24.85 20.03
N ILE A 68 1.57 25.46 18.85
CA ILE A 68 0.60 25.09 17.81
C ILE A 68 0.75 23.64 17.35
N ARG A 69 1.99 23.14 17.31
CA ARG A 69 2.30 21.76 16.90
C ARG A 69 1.60 20.74 17.79
N SER A 70 1.66 20.92 19.11
CA SER A 70 1.02 19.98 20.06
C SER A 70 -0.49 20.08 20.01
N GLN A 71 -1.04 21.28 19.78
CA GLN A 71 -2.48 21.50 19.62
C GLN A 71 -3.02 20.87 18.34
N LEU A 72 -2.30 21.00 17.22
CA LEU A 72 -2.64 20.34 15.95
C LEU A 72 -2.59 18.81 16.09
N ARG A 73 -1.52 18.28 16.71
CA ARG A 73 -1.41 16.85 17.01
C ARG A 73 -2.59 16.35 17.85
N ALA A 74 -2.93 17.07 18.92
CA ALA A 74 -4.05 16.72 19.77
C ALA A 74 -5.38 16.79 19.01
N ALA A 75 -5.59 17.80 18.17
CA ALA A 75 -6.79 17.92 17.35
C ALA A 75 -6.98 16.71 16.43
N LEU A 76 -5.90 16.23 15.79
CA LEU A 76 -5.98 15.06 14.92
C LEU A 76 -6.20 13.78 15.72
N LEU A 77 -5.44 13.56 16.80
CA LEU A 77 -5.56 12.33 17.60
C LEU A 77 -6.88 12.21 18.37
N ASN A 78 -7.54 13.33 18.68
CA ASN A 78 -8.87 13.35 19.31
C ASN A 78 -10.03 13.31 18.30
N SER A 79 -9.73 13.23 17.00
CA SER A 79 -10.72 13.05 15.93
C SER A 79 -10.94 11.57 15.60
N GLU A 80 -11.74 11.29 14.57
CA GLU A 80 -11.92 9.94 14.01
C GLU A 80 -10.62 9.34 13.44
N TYR A 81 -9.50 10.07 13.38
CA TYR A 81 -8.24 9.62 12.81
C TYR A 81 -7.74 8.28 13.39
N VAL A 82 -7.75 8.14 14.72
CA VAL A 82 -7.26 6.92 15.38
C VAL A 82 -8.13 5.72 15.04
N GLU A 83 -9.45 5.93 14.92
CA GLU A 83 -10.41 4.90 14.50
C GLU A 83 -10.19 4.51 13.04
N ILE A 84 -9.98 5.48 12.13
CA ILE A 84 -9.67 5.21 10.72
C ILE A 84 -8.41 4.35 10.59
N VAL A 85 -7.35 4.66 11.35
CA VAL A 85 -6.11 3.88 11.36
C VAL A 85 -6.32 2.49 11.95
N ALA A 86 -7.11 2.37 13.03
CA ALA A 86 -7.44 1.08 13.64
C ALA A 86 -8.26 0.18 12.69
N ASP A 87 -9.30 0.72 12.06
CA ASP A 87 -10.12 0.04 11.05
C ASP A 87 -9.24 -0.48 9.91
N PHE A 88 -8.36 0.37 9.37
CA PHE A 88 -7.45 -0.04 8.30
C PHE A 88 -6.49 -1.14 8.74
N ALA A 89 -6.00 -1.07 9.98
CA ALA A 89 -5.12 -2.07 10.56
C ALA A 89 -5.82 -3.44 10.72
N ASP A 90 -7.12 -3.46 11.03
CA ASP A 90 -7.91 -4.69 11.13
C ASP A 90 -8.15 -5.36 9.76
N GLU A 91 -8.12 -4.61 8.67
CA GLU A 91 -8.26 -5.18 7.33
C GLU A 91 -7.10 -6.11 6.91
N PHE A 92 -5.94 -6.02 7.59
CA PHE A 92 -4.82 -6.94 7.39
C PHE A 92 -5.19 -8.37 7.82
N ASP A 93 -5.88 -8.50 8.95
CA ASP A 93 -6.35 -9.79 9.47
C ASP A 93 -7.43 -10.39 8.55
N ILE A 94 -8.31 -9.55 8.02
CA ILE A 94 -9.32 -9.96 7.03
C ILE A 94 -8.65 -10.40 5.72
N GLN A 95 -7.64 -9.68 5.25
CA GLN A 95 -6.89 -10.04 4.04
C GLN A 95 -6.20 -11.40 4.18
N ALA A 96 -5.59 -11.65 5.34
CA ALA A 96 -5.00 -12.96 5.66
C ALA A 96 -6.07 -14.06 5.65
N THR A 97 -7.23 -13.81 6.29
CA THR A 97 -8.36 -14.76 6.33
C THR A 97 -8.91 -15.12 4.95
N VAL A 98 -9.00 -14.13 4.04
CA VAL A 98 -9.40 -14.37 2.64
C VAL A 98 -8.35 -15.25 1.94
N THR A 99 -7.07 -14.99 2.18
CA THR A 99 -5.96 -15.79 1.64
C THR A 99 -6.00 -17.22 2.17
N ASP A 100 -6.26 -17.41 3.46
CA ASP A 100 -6.39 -18.74 4.08
C ASP A 100 -7.56 -19.52 3.52
N SER A 101 -8.70 -18.85 3.32
CA SER A 101 -9.89 -19.44 2.72
C SER A 101 -9.63 -19.94 1.30
N TYR A 102 -8.81 -19.21 0.54
CA TYR A 102 -8.33 -19.63 -0.78
C TYR A 102 -7.37 -20.83 -0.67
N LEU A 103 -6.32 -20.72 0.14
CA LEU A 103 -5.28 -21.73 0.25
C LEU A 103 -5.82 -23.06 0.75
N ALA A 104 -6.72 -23.06 1.74
CA ALA A 104 -7.35 -24.26 2.27
C ALA A 104 -8.20 -25.02 1.23
N LYS A 105 -8.65 -24.35 0.18
CA LYS A 105 -9.38 -25.00 -0.93
C LYS A 105 -8.45 -25.58 -1.99
N VAL A 106 -7.29 -24.97 -2.19
CA VAL A 106 -6.36 -25.33 -3.28
C VAL A 106 -5.28 -26.32 -2.82
N PHE A 107 -4.85 -26.22 -1.56
CA PHE A 107 -3.77 -27.00 -0.97
C PHE A 107 -4.29 -27.73 0.28
N PRO A 108 -4.63 -29.04 0.18
CA PRO A 108 -5.15 -29.82 1.31
C PRO A 108 -4.24 -29.87 2.53
N GLU A 109 -2.94 -29.70 2.33
CA GLU A 109 -1.89 -29.67 3.35
C GLU A 109 -1.70 -28.30 4.02
N PHE A 110 -2.40 -27.26 3.54
CA PHE A 110 -2.31 -25.93 4.10
C PHE A 110 -2.86 -25.88 5.54
N VAL A 111 -2.10 -25.22 6.40
CA VAL A 111 -2.47 -24.93 7.79
C VAL A 111 -2.27 -23.44 8.04
N SER A 112 -3.33 -22.74 8.43
CA SER A 112 -3.28 -21.34 8.83
C SER A 112 -2.48 -21.16 10.13
N GLY A 113 -1.74 -20.06 10.27
CA GLY A 113 -1.04 -19.72 11.51
C GLY A 113 0.45 -19.48 11.32
N GLY A 114 1.22 -19.81 12.36
CA GLY A 114 2.68 -19.88 12.32
C GLY A 114 3.36 -18.54 11.99
N LEU A 115 4.50 -18.64 11.32
CA LEU A 115 5.31 -17.48 10.94
C LEU A 115 4.54 -16.52 10.03
N ALA A 116 3.66 -17.03 9.17
CA ALA A 116 2.83 -16.20 8.31
C ALA A 116 1.89 -15.27 9.12
N SER A 117 1.24 -15.78 10.17
CA SER A 117 0.42 -14.94 11.06
C SER A 117 1.25 -13.91 11.84
N ASP A 118 2.47 -14.26 12.23
CA ASP A 118 3.39 -13.32 12.89
C ASP A 118 3.80 -12.17 11.97
N ILE A 119 3.95 -12.44 10.66
CA ILE A 119 4.19 -11.41 9.63
C ILE A 119 3.01 -10.43 9.58
N VAL A 120 1.77 -10.91 9.53
CA VAL A 120 0.57 -10.05 9.49
C VAL A 120 0.51 -9.15 10.73
N ARG A 121 0.72 -9.74 11.91
CA ARG A 121 0.74 -8.98 13.18
C ARG A 121 1.83 -7.90 13.19
N ASN A 122 3.02 -8.21 12.68
CA ASN A 122 4.10 -7.24 12.60
C ASN A 122 3.80 -6.14 11.58
N SER A 123 3.31 -6.50 10.38
CA SER A 123 2.90 -5.53 9.35
C SER A 123 1.80 -4.58 9.84
N LYS A 124 0.82 -5.09 10.57
CA LYS A 124 -0.23 -4.30 11.22
C LYS A 124 0.37 -3.26 12.17
N LYS A 125 1.25 -3.70 13.06
CA LYS A 125 1.95 -2.81 14.00
C LYS A 125 2.75 -1.74 13.26
N THR A 126 3.53 -2.13 12.25
CA THR A 126 4.32 -1.18 11.44
C THR A 126 3.43 -0.17 10.72
N ALA A 127 2.31 -0.60 10.12
CA ALA A 127 1.38 0.31 9.48
C ALA A 127 0.82 1.34 10.47
N VAL A 128 0.37 0.89 11.65
CA VAL A 128 -0.10 1.79 12.72
C VAL A 128 0.99 2.77 13.15
N GLU A 129 2.22 2.31 13.35
CA GLU A 129 3.35 3.18 13.72
C GLU A 129 3.65 4.24 12.66
N ILE A 130 3.64 3.88 11.37
CA ILE A 130 3.85 4.81 10.26
C ILE A 130 2.71 5.84 10.22
N PHE A 131 1.46 5.41 10.35
CA PHE A 131 0.32 6.33 10.31
C PHE A 131 0.26 7.25 11.53
N ILE A 132 0.49 6.73 12.73
CA ILE A 132 0.43 7.54 13.96
C ILE A 132 1.58 8.52 14.03
N ASN A 133 2.79 8.17 13.61
CA ASN A 133 3.93 9.08 13.67
C ASN A 133 4.05 9.93 12.40
N GLY A 134 4.08 9.31 11.23
CA GLY A 134 4.32 9.98 9.94
C GLY A 134 3.24 10.98 9.56
N ILE A 135 1.96 10.58 9.62
CA ILE A 135 0.88 11.51 9.26
C ILE A 135 0.64 12.56 10.34
N THR A 136 0.56 12.14 11.61
CA THR A 136 0.23 13.07 12.70
C THR A 136 1.31 14.13 12.89
N ASP A 137 2.59 13.73 12.87
CA ASP A 137 3.69 14.69 13.01
C ASP A 137 4.02 15.32 11.66
N GLU A 138 4.61 14.56 10.73
CA GLU A 138 5.25 15.13 9.55
C GLU A 138 4.24 15.74 8.56
N ALA A 139 3.20 14.97 8.20
CA ALA A 139 2.25 15.38 7.17
C ALA A 139 1.25 16.44 7.65
N PHE A 140 0.97 16.51 8.96
CA PHE A 140 -0.04 17.41 9.51
C PHE A 140 0.55 18.48 10.43
N ALA A 141 0.99 18.10 11.64
CA ALA A 141 1.38 19.08 12.66
C ALA A 141 2.62 19.89 12.26
N ASP A 142 3.65 19.24 11.71
CA ASP A 142 4.92 19.88 11.30
C ASP A 142 4.73 20.75 10.06
N ALA A 143 3.98 20.26 9.08
CA ALA A 143 3.69 21.01 7.85
C ALA A 143 3.00 22.35 8.14
N ILE A 144 1.98 22.35 8.99
CA ILE A 144 1.21 23.55 9.35
C ILE A 144 2.01 24.44 10.32
N SER A 145 2.60 23.86 11.38
CA SER A 145 3.35 24.63 12.38
C SER A 145 4.55 25.36 11.76
N LYS A 146 5.24 24.75 10.78
CA LYS A 146 6.31 25.40 10.03
C LYS A 146 5.82 26.66 9.30
N GLN A 147 4.64 26.61 8.66
CA GLN A 147 4.09 27.78 7.99
C GLN A 147 3.71 28.89 8.97
N ILE A 148 3.15 28.52 10.12
CA ILE A 148 2.80 29.50 11.16
C ILE A 148 4.05 30.16 11.72
N THR A 149 5.09 29.40 12.03
CA THR A 149 6.38 29.93 12.50
C THR A 149 7.00 30.88 11.48
N LEU A 150 6.97 30.52 10.20
CA LEU A 150 7.43 31.39 9.11
C LEU A 150 6.60 32.68 9.02
N ALA A 151 5.28 32.58 9.15
CA ALA A 151 4.38 33.72 9.08
C ALA A 151 4.59 34.70 10.24
N VAL A 152 4.80 34.19 11.46
CA VAL A 152 5.08 34.99 12.66
C VAL A 152 6.43 35.70 12.54
N ASN A 153 7.49 34.99 12.13
CA ASN A 153 8.84 35.56 12.05
C ASN A 153 8.99 36.63 10.96
N ASN A 154 8.15 36.58 9.92
CA ASN A 154 8.27 37.46 8.76
C ASN A 154 7.16 38.52 8.67
N ASN A 155 6.33 38.67 9.72
CA ASN A 155 5.15 39.55 9.69
C ASN A 155 4.26 39.33 8.46
N ALA A 156 3.98 38.06 8.10
CA ALA A 156 3.27 37.74 6.87
C ALA A 156 1.79 38.15 6.91
N SER A 157 1.18 38.33 5.74
CA SER A 157 -0.28 38.51 5.61
C SER A 157 -1.03 37.31 6.18
N PHE A 158 -2.03 37.57 7.03
CA PHE A 158 -2.90 36.51 7.54
C PHE A 158 -3.68 35.82 6.43
N GLN A 159 -4.14 36.57 5.42
CA GLN A 159 -4.92 36.00 4.31
C GLN A 159 -4.11 35.00 3.48
N GLU A 160 -2.85 35.34 3.14
CA GLU A 160 -1.97 34.45 2.40
C GLU A 160 -1.56 33.23 3.24
N THR A 161 -1.30 33.44 4.53
CA THR A 161 -1.00 32.37 5.48
C THR A 161 -2.18 31.40 5.59
N PHE A 162 -3.40 31.93 5.74
CA PHE A 162 -4.63 31.14 5.77
C PHE A 162 -4.82 30.33 4.50
N LYS A 163 -4.63 30.95 3.32
CA LYS A 163 -4.73 30.27 2.02
C LYS A 163 -3.74 29.09 1.93
N THR A 164 -2.50 29.32 2.36
CA THR A 164 -1.45 28.30 2.38
C THR A 164 -1.82 27.14 3.32
N ILE A 165 -2.28 27.45 4.53
CA ILE A 165 -2.70 26.43 5.50
C ILE A 165 -3.91 25.65 5.01
N ARG A 166 -4.89 26.33 4.39
CA ARG A 166 -6.04 25.65 3.76
C ARG A 166 -5.58 24.66 2.71
N GLN A 167 -4.68 25.06 1.81
CA GLN A 167 -4.13 24.16 0.79
C GLN A 167 -3.39 22.97 1.43
N LEU A 168 -2.63 23.18 2.50
CA LEU A 168 -1.96 22.08 3.22
C LEU A 168 -2.94 21.09 3.86
N VAL A 169 -4.04 21.58 4.44
CA VAL A 169 -5.01 20.74 5.16
C VAL A 169 -5.99 20.06 4.23
N THR A 170 -6.64 20.81 3.32
CA THR A 170 -7.73 20.28 2.49
C THR A 170 -7.34 20.06 1.04
N GLY A 171 -6.19 20.56 0.60
CA GLY A 171 -5.86 20.60 -0.82
C GLY A 171 -6.69 21.63 -1.60
N ASP A 172 -6.64 21.50 -2.92
CA ASP A 172 -7.42 22.20 -3.94
C ASP A 172 -7.71 21.29 -5.14
N ASP A 173 -8.22 21.84 -6.25
CA ASP A 173 -8.58 21.08 -7.46
C ASP A 173 -7.37 20.43 -8.16
N GLU A 174 -6.15 20.90 -7.90
CA GLU A 174 -4.92 20.44 -8.54
C GLU A 174 -4.05 19.57 -7.59
N VAL A 175 -4.16 19.81 -6.27
CA VAL A 175 -3.23 19.27 -5.28
C VAL A 175 -3.99 18.75 -4.06
N ASP A 176 -3.81 17.46 -3.76
CA ASP A 176 -4.31 16.83 -2.54
C ASP A 176 -3.70 17.48 -1.27
N GLY A 177 -4.48 17.50 -0.17
CA GLY A 177 -3.95 17.88 1.14
C GLY A 177 -2.82 16.95 1.62
N LYS A 178 -2.01 17.41 2.58
CA LYS A 178 -0.79 16.68 2.98
C LYS A 178 -1.04 15.31 3.62
N ILE A 179 -2.11 15.19 4.39
CA ILE A 179 -2.54 13.89 4.95
C ILE A 179 -2.82 12.92 3.80
N GLN A 180 -3.65 13.32 2.83
CA GLN A 180 -3.99 12.51 1.66
C GLN A 180 -2.76 12.11 0.83
N GLN A 181 -1.87 13.06 0.50
CA GLN A 181 -0.64 12.80 -0.27
C GLN A 181 0.23 11.74 0.41
N TYR A 182 0.42 11.86 1.72
CA TYR A 182 1.24 10.92 2.47
C TYR A 182 0.54 9.56 2.58
N ALA A 183 -0.75 9.55 2.92
CA ALA A 183 -1.53 8.34 3.11
C ALA A 183 -1.64 7.51 1.83
N GLN A 184 -1.74 8.14 0.66
CA GLN A 184 -1.95 7.44 -0.61
C GLN A 184 -0.88 6.39 -0.87
N GLN A 185 0.38 6.77 -0.78
CA GLN A 185 1.48 5.83 -1.00
C GLN A 185 1.55 4.79 0.12
N VAL A 186 1.51 5.25 1.38
CA VAL A 186 1.70 4.37 2.55
C VAL A 186 0.60 3.31 2.63
N ALA A 187 -0.67 3.67 2.44
CA ALA A 187 -1.79 2.74 2.55
C ALA A 187 -1.69 1.61 1.52
N HIS A 188 -1.44 1.93 0.24
CA HIS A 188 -1.28 0.91 -0.79
C HIS A 188 -0.04 0.04 -0.55
N ASP A 189 1.08 0.65 -0.20
CA ASP A 189 2.34 -0.08 -0.03
C ASP A 189 2.29 -1.03 1.16
N GLN A 190 1.89 -0.55 2.34
CA GLN A 190 1.86 -1.37 3.55
C GLN A 190 0.88 -2.54 3.41
N PHE A 191 -0.31 -2.29 2.87
CA PHE A 191 -1.33 -3.33 2.71
C PHE A 191 -0.89 -4.40 1.70
N ALA A 192 -0.38 -3.99 0.55
CA ALA A 192 0.02 -4.92 -0.50
C ALA A 192 1.32 -5.67 -0.17
N LEU A 193 2.27 -5.03 0.53
CA LEU A 193 3.48 -5.71 1.01
C LEU A 193 3.14 -6.76 2.08
N ALA A 194 2.20 -6.47 2.98
CA ALA A 194 1.77 -7.44 3.98
C ALA A 194 1.08 -8.65 3.35
N ASP A 195 0.16 -8.43 2.40
CA ASP A 195 -0.50 -9.48 1.62
C ASP A 195 0.52 -10.42 0.95
N ARG A 196 1.51 -9.82 0.27
CA ARG A 196 2.51 -10.58 -0.48
C ARG A 196 3.53 -11.24 0.44
N ALA A 197 3.93 -10.61 1.54
CA ALA A 197 4.82 -11.22 2.52
C ALA A 197 4.17 -12.45 3.16
N TYR A 198 2.90 -12.34 3.54
CA TYR A 198 2.09 -13.47 4.01
C TYR A 198 2.03 -14.59 2.97
N THR A 199 1.62 -14.24 1.75
CA THR A 199 1.43 -15.19 0.65
C THR A 199 2.75 -15.87 0.28
N SER A 200 3.87 -15.14 0.27
CA SER A 200 5.20 -15.66 -0.01
C SER A 200 5.66 -16.65 1.06
N GLN A 201 5.47 -16.33 2.34
CA GLN A 201 5.83 -17.21 3.45
C GLN A 201 5.08 -18.53 3.35
N VAL A 202 3.76 -18.48 3.13
CA VAL A 202 2.97 -19.71 3.00
C VAL A 202 3.33 -20.48 1.73
N SER A 203 3.63 -19.79 0.63
CA SER A 203 4.07 -20.45 -0.61
C SER A 203 5.37 -21.22 -0.43
N GLU A 204 6.29 -20.72 0.38
CA GLU A 204 7.54 -21.41 0.71
C GLU A 204 7.27 -22.68 1.55
N GLU A 205 6.40 -22.59 2.55
CA GLU A 205 5.99 -23.74 3.38
C GLU A 205 5.31 -24.84 2.55
N LEU A 206 4.43 -24.45 1.61
CA LEU A 206 3.77 -25.34 0.67
C LEU A 206 4.69 -25.85 -0.46
N LYS A 207 5.89 -25.27 -0.61
CA LYS A 207 6.78 -25.50 -1.75
C LYS A 207 6.06 -25.30 -3.09
N ALA A 208 5.20 -24.27 -3.16
CA ALA A 208 4.42 -23.96 -4.34
C ALA A 208 5.35 -23.64 -5.53
N ALA A 209 5.12 -24.30 -6.66
CA ALA A 209 5.96 -24.15 -7.85
C ALA A 209 5.36 -23.21 -8.90
N TRP A 210 4.03 -23.05 -8.89
CA TRP A 210 3.27 -22.28 -9.87
C TRP A 210 2.51 -21.15 -9.21
N PHE A 211 2.42 -20.03 -9.92
CA PHE A 211 1.84 -18.80 -9.40
C PHE A 211 0.98 -18.11 -10.44
N TYR A 212 -0.05 -17.42 -9.97
CA TYR A 212 -0.91 -16.55 -10.74
C TYR A 212 -0.67 -15.10 -10.31
N TYR A 213 -0.32 -14.25 -11.28
CA TYR A 213 -0.07 -12.82 -11.03
C TYR A 213 -1.37 -12.03 -11.24
N SER A 214 -2.04 -11.66 -10.14
CA SER A 214 -3.39 -11.06 -10.18
C SER A 214 -3.47 -9.78 -9.36
N GLY A 215 -4.39 -8.89 -9.68
CA GLY A 215 -4.50 -7.54 -9.10
C GLY A 215 -5.18 -6.57 -10.05
N SER A 216 -5.52 -5.38 -9.59
CA SER A 216 -6.21 -4.39 -10.43
C SER A 216 -5.30 -3.78 -11.51
N GLN A 217 -5.91 -3.43 -12.65
CA GLN A 217 -5.32 -2.50 -13.60
C GLN A 217 -6.00 -1.14 -13.48
N ILE A 218 -5.20 -0.11 -13.29
CA ILE A 218 -5.61 1.29 -13.19
C ILE A 218 -4.95 2.12 -14.29
N LYS A 219 -5.38 3.38 -14.44
CA LYS A 219 -4.84 4.30 -15.46
C LYS A 219 -3.31 4.40 -15.45
N THR A 220 -2.69 4.27 -14.29
CA THR A 220 -1.24 4.39 -14.06
C THR A 220 -0.55 3.03 -13.91
N THR A 221 -1.19 1.91 -14.30
CA THR A 221 -0.56 0.58 -14.25
C THR A 221 0.70 0.57 -15.11
N ARG A 222 1.83 0.24 -14.46
CA ARG A 222 3.14 0.19 -15.09
C ARG A 222 3.28 -1.03 -16.00
N PRO A 223 4.10 -0.95 -17.08
CA PRO A 223 4.24 -2.06 -18.02
C PRO A 223 4.68 -3.38 -17.36
N PHE A 224 5.53 -3.34 -16.32
CA PHE A 224 5.95 -4.54 -15.59
C PHE A 224 4.74 -5.34 -15.07
N CYS A 225 3.82 -4.64 -14.40
CA CYS A 225 2.61 -5.24 -13.84
C CYS A 225 1.62 -5.58 -14.95
N GLY A 226 1.43 -4.69 -15.92
CA GLY A 226 0.46 -4.86 -17.00
C GLY A 226 0.76 -6.07 -17.90
N GLU A 227 2.03 -6.32 -18.21
CA GLU A 227 2.44 -7.48 -19.00
C GLU A 227 2.25 -8.80 -18.27
N ARG A 228 2.22 -8.79 -16.92
CA ARG A 228 2.08 -9.98 -16.07
C ARG A 228 0.67 -10.21 -15.57
N HIS A 229 -0.18 -9.19 -15.65
CA HIS A 229 -1.54 -9.23 -15.16
C HIS A 229 -2.32 -10.41 -15.74
N ASN A 230 -2.93 -11.18 -14.84
CA ASN A 230 -3.74 -12.36 -15.11
C ASN A 230 -3.01 -13.46 -15.89
N LYS A 231 -1.70 -13.63 -15.66
CA LYS A 231 -0.89 -14.70 -16.25
C LYS A 231 -0.31 -15.63 -15.20
N TYR A 232 0.04 -16.82 -15.66
CA TYR A 232 0.64 -17.88 -14.86
C TYR A 232 2.14 -17.95 -15.09
N TYR A 233 2.86 -18.26 -14.02
CA TYR A 233 4.31 -18.30 -14.00
C TYR A 233 4.82 -19.42 -13.12
N TYR A 234 5.87 -20.06 -13.57
CA TYR A 234 6.67 -20.94 -12.73
C TYR A 234 7.59 -20.09 -11.84
N PHE A 235 7.90 -20.58 -10.64
CA PHE A 235 8.67 -19.79 -9.67
C PHE A 235 10.04 -19.33 -10.19
N LYS A 236 10.68 -20.10 -11.08
CA LYS A 236 11.96 -19.70 -11.71
C LYS A 236 11.82 -18.49 -12.63
N GLU A 237 10.68 -18.31 -13.28
CA GLU A 237 10.42 -17.10 -14.07
C GLU A 237 10.36 -15.88 -13.15
N ILE A 238 9.67 -16.02 -12.01
CA ILE A 238 9.55 -14.97 -11.00
C ILE A 238 10.92 -14.61 -10.42
N GLU A 239 11.71 -15.62 -10.02
CA GLU A 239 13.09 -15.44 -9.57
C GLU A 239 13.95 -14.72 -10.62
N ALA A 240 13.79 -15.04 -11.91
CA ALA A 240 14.49 -14.40 -13.01
C ALA A 240 14.17 -12.90 -13.09
N TRP A 241 12.91 -12.49 -12.89
CA TRP A 241 12.56 -11.06 -12.84
C TRP A 241 13.28 -10.34 -11.70
N GLY A 242 13.34 -10.97 -10.52
CA GLY A 242 14.08 -10.45 -9.37
C GLY A 242 15.57 -10.27 -9.67
N ASN A 243 16.15 -11.19 -10.43
CA ASN A 243 17.53 -11.13 -10.91
C ASN A 243 17.75 -10.16 -12.09
N GLY A 244 16.73 -9.40 -12.50
CA GLY A 244 16.83 -8.45 -13.60
C GLY A 244 16.86 -9.12 -14.98
N GLN A 245 16.40 -10.36 -15.09
CA GLN A 245 16.39 -11.13 -16.33
C GLN A 245 14.99 -11.11 -16.97
N LYS A 246 14.96 -10.95 -18.29
CA LYS A 246 13.73 -11.08 -19.08
C LYS A 246 13.39 -12.57 -19.24
N THR A 247 12.10 -12.85 -19.27
CA THR A 247 11.53 -14.18 -19.57
C THR A 247 10.71 -14.06 -20.86
N GLU A 248 10.45 -15.19 -21.53
CA GLU A 248 9.78 -15.17 -22.83
C GLU A 248 8.41 -14.46 -22.78
N GLY A 249 8.18 -13.60 -23.76
CA GLY A 249 6.93 -12.84 -23.89
C GLY A 249 6.82 -11.60 -22.98
N LEU A 250 7.87 -11.23 -22.23
CA LEU A 250 7.91 -10.02 -21.39
C LEU A 250 8.96 -9.01 -21.89
N SER A 251 8.62 -7.73 -21.86
CA SER A 251 9.54 -6.66 -22.30
C SER A 251 10.47 -6.20 -21.15
N LEU A 252 10.02 -6.38 -19.90
CA LEU A 252 10.70 -6.02 -18.67
C LEU A 252 11.07 -7.24 -17.81
N PRO A 253 12.13 -7.19 -16.97
CA PRO A 253 13.00 -6.04 -16.66
C PRO A 253 13.84 -5.52 -17.84
N GLN A 254 14.30 -4.26 -17.79
CA GLN A 254 15.22 -3.69 -18.80
C GLN A 254 16.57 -4.42 -18.81
N LYS A 255 17.45 -4.13 -19.79
CA LYS A 255 18.77 -4.79 -19.91
C LYS A 255 19.65 -4.62 -18.67
N ASN A 256 19.50 -3.52 -17.95
CA ASN A 256 20.17 -3.26 -16.66
C ASN A 256 19.45 -3.90 -15.45
N GLY A 257 18.40 -4.70 -15.68
CA GLY A 257 17.60 -5.36 -14.66
C GLY A 257 16.56 -4.48 -13.97
N ASP A 258 16.30 -3.28 -14.48
CA ASP A 258 15.43 -2.29 -13.83
C ASP A 258 14.02 -2.20 -14.45
N TRP A 259 13.07 -1.65 -13.69
CA TRP A 259 11.75 -1.25 -14.17
C TRP A 259 11.18 -0.12 -13.31
N SER A 260 10.23 0.64 -13.87
CA SER A 260 9.61 1.76 -13.16
C SER A 260 9.02 1.33 -11.81
N GLY A 261 9.40 2.02 -10.74
CA GLY A 261 8.93 1.80 -9.37
C GLY A 261 9.42 0.52 -8.70
N LYS A 262 10.43 -0.17 -9.27
CA LYS A 262 11.15 -1.27 -8.60
C LYS A 262 11.63 -0.84 -7.21
N ILE A 263 11.40 -1.68 -6.20
CA ILE A 263 11.93 -1.44 -4.85
C ILE A 263 13.42 -1.78 -4.86
N GLU A 264 14.24 -0.90 -4.28
CA GLU A 264 15.67 -1.14 -4.13
C GLU A 264 15.95 -2.44 -3.36
N GLY A 265 16.98 -3.18 -3.77
CA GLY A 265 17.29 -4.49 -3.19
C GLY A 265 16.38 -5.65 -3.64
N THR A 266 15.46 -5.42 -4.59
CA THR A 266 14.69 -6.51 -5.23
C THR A 266 15.63 -7.50 -5.92
N ASN A 267 15.52 -8.77 -5.54
CA ASN A 267 16.31 -9.91 -6.02
C ASN A 267 15.41 -11.16 -6.15
N SER A 268 15.98 -12.32 -6.51
CA SER A 268 15.22 -13.57 -6.71
C SER A 268 14.36 -14.02 -5.52
N LYS A 269 14.73 -13.67 -4.28
CA LYS A 269 13.96 -14.01 -3.09
C LYS A 269 12.92 -12.95 -2.76
N THR A 270 13.30 -11.68 -2.84
CA THR A 270 12.41 -10.58 -2.44
C THR A 270 11.37 -10.22 -3.49
N ILE A 271 11.48 -10.70 -4.74
CA ILE A 271 10.51 -10.42 -5.81
C ILE A 271 9.10 -10.94 -5.52
N PHE A 272 8.95 -12.01 -4.73
CA PHE A 272 7.64 -12.53 -4.34
C PHE A 272 6.88 -11.56 -3.44
N THR A 273 7.61 -10.81 -2.60
CA THR A 273 7.06 -9.75 -1.74
C THR A 273 7.02 -8.39 -2.43
N ASN A 274 8.06 -8.03 -3.18
CA ASN A 274 8.17 -6.70 -3.80
C ASN A 274 7.35 -6.60 -5.09
N ALA A 275 7.16 -7.70 -5.82
CA ALA A 275 6.40 -7.77 -7.06
C ALA A 275 6.74 -6.64 -8.04
N GLY A 276 5.74 -5.87 -8.47
CA GLY A 276 5.94 -4.71 -9.36
C GLY A 276 6.61 -3.51 -8.69
N GLY A 277 6.77 -3.52 -7.36
CA GLY A 277 7.41 -2.48 -6.55
C GLY A 277 6.42 -1.51 -5.90
N TRP A 278 6.83 -0.27 -5.63
CA TRP A 278 6.01 0.74 -4.94
C TRP A 278 4.69 1.02 -5.66
N ASN A 279 3.58 1.14 -4.94
CA ASN A 279 2.21 1.25 -5.43
C ASN A 279 1.76 0.09 -6.35
N CYS A 280 2.35 -1.10 -6.22
CA CYS A 280 1.89 -2.29 -6.93
C CYS A 280 0.68 -2.91 -6.21
N ARG A 281 -0.46 -2.96 -6.92
CA ARG A 281 -1.74 -3.54 -6.47
C ARG A 281 -1.91 -5.01 -6.90
N HIS A 282 -0.82 -5.68 -7.26
CA HIS A 282 -0.81 -7.10 -7.66
C HIS A 282 -0.26 -7.99 -6.56
N SER A 283 -0.74 -9.23 -6.53
CA SER A 283 -0.29 -10.32 -5.67
C SER A 283 0.23 -11.47 -6.54
N ILE A 284 1.16 -12.23 -5.98
CA ILE A 284 1.74 -13.43 -6.60
C ILE A 284 1.16 -14.63 -5.85
N ILE A 285 0.12 -15.22 -6.42
CA ILE A 285 -0.76 -16.17 -5.72
C ILE A 285 -0.34 -17.59 -6.07
N PRO A 286 0.01 -18.48 -5.11
CA PRO A 286 0.37 -19.85 -5.41
C PRO A 286 -0.85 -20.61 -5.95
N VAL A 287 -0.66 -21.41 -6.99
CA VAL A 287 -1.72 -22.19 -7.64
C VAL A 287 -1.29 -23.63 -7.87
N SER A 288 -2.26 -24.52 -8.05
CA SER A 288 -1.99 -25.89 -8.50
C SER A 288 -1.63 -25.93 -9.98
N ILE A 289 -0.69 -26.80 -10.36
CA ILE A 289 -0.33 -27.03 -11.78
C ILE A 289 -1.55 -27.41 -12.63
N PHE A 290 -2.57 -28.06 -12.04
CA PHE A 290 -3.76 -28.52 -12.76
C PHE A 290 -4.64 -27.39 -13.31
N ILE A 291 -4.49 -26.15 -12.81
CA ILE A 291 -5.20 -24.99 -13.34
C ILE A 291 -4.33 -24.12 -14.26
N VAL A 292 -3.04 -24.46 -14.39
CA VAL A 292 -2.11 -23.74 -15.25
C VAL A 292 -2.37 -24.14 -16.71
N PRO A 293 -2.54 -23.18 -17.64
CA PRO A 293 -2.73 -23.51 -19.05
C PRO A 293 -1.56 -24.33 -19.62
N LYS A 294 -1.87 -25.30 -20.48
CA LYS A 294 -0.87 -26.24 -21.02
C LYS A 294 0.26 -25.55 -21.75
N GLU A 295 -0.05 -24.49 -22.50
CA GLU A 295 0.92 -23.69 -23.22
C GLU A 295 1.96 -23.03 -22.30
N VAL A 296 1.54 -22.61 -21.08
CA VAL A 296 2.44 -22.04 -20.07
C VAL A 296 3.37 -23.12 -19.51
N ILE A 297 2.83 -24.32 -19.27
CA ILE A 297 3.62 -25.47 -18.82
C ILE A 297 4.65 -25.86 -19.88
N GLN A 298 4.22 -25.96 -21.15
CA GLN A 298 5.09 -26.31 -22.27
C GLN A 298 6.19 -25.27 -22.51
N ARG A 299 5.87 -23.96 -22.41
CA ARG A 299 6.88 -22.88 -22.45
C ARG A 299 7.96 -23.12 -21.41
N ASN A 300 7.57 -23.35 -20.15
CA ASN A 300 8.52 -23.57 -19.06
C ASN A 300 9.34 -24.87 -19.20
N ILE A 301 8.82 -25.89 -19.89
CA ILE A 301 9.61 -27.08 -20.27
C ILE A 301 10.65 -26.73 -21.33
N GLN A 302 10.27 -25.95 -22.34
CA GLN A 302 11.15 -25.54 -23.45
C GLN A 302 12.26 -24.59 -22.97
N GLU A 303 11.95 -23.67 -22.06
CA GLU A 303 12.92 -22.77 -21.42
C GLU A 303 13.83 -23.52 -20.41
N GLY A 304 13.55 -24.79 -20.11
CA GLY A 304 14.33 -25.60 -19.18
C GLY A 304 14.09 -25.26 -17.70
N PHE A 305 13.07 -24.46 -17.38
CA PHE A 305 12.70 -24.12 -16.02
C PHE A 305 11.99 -25.27 -15.30
N PHE A 306 11.11 -25.99 -16.00
CA PHE A 306 10.30 -27.05 -15.44
C PHE A 306 10.58 -28.40 -16.10
N LYS A 307 10.77 -29.43 -15.26
CA LYS A 307 10.90 -30.82 -15.71
C LYS A 307 9.78 -31.63 -15.07
N PRO A 308 8.70 -31.98 -15.80
CA PRO A 308 7.59 -32.72 -15.24
C PRO A 308 8.03 -34.14 -14.85
N SER A 309 7.53 -34.59 -13.71
CA SER A 309 7.55 -35.99 -13.31
C SER A 309 6.73 -36.86 -14.25
N GLU A 310 6.93 -38.18 -14.21
CA GLU A 310 6.13 -39.13 -14.98
C GLU A 310 4.64 -39.07 -14.62
N PHE A 311 4.33 -38.75 -13.35
CA PHE A 311 2.97 -38.50 -12.91
C PHE A 311 2.39 -37.27 -13.61
N GLU A 312 3.08 -36.12 -13.55
CA GLU A 312 2.61 -34.87 -14.17
C GLU A 312 2.46 -35.02 -15.69
N LYS A 313 3.39 -35.69 -16.37
CA LYS A 313 3.26 -35.96 -17.81
C LYS A 313 1.96 -36.71 -18.13
N ARG A 314 1.67 -37.76 -17.35
CA ARG A 314 0.47 -38.57 -17.54
C ARG A 314 -0.81 -37.79 -17.23
N GLU A 315 -0.89 -37.15 -16.08
CA GLU A 315 -2.11 -36.47 -15.63
C GLU A 315 -2.41 -35.19 -16.43
N LEU A 316 -1.37 -34.48 -16.89
CA LEU A 316 -1.53 -33.24 -17.65
C LEU A 316 -1.56 -33.48 -19.16
N GLY A 317 -1.29 -34.71 -19.62
CA GLY A 317 -1.20 -35.09 -21.02
C GLY A 317 -0.15 -34.26 -21.77
N LEU A 318 1.07 -34.26 -21.23
CA LEU A 318 2.27 -33.58 -21.78
C LEU A 318 3.14 -34.54 -22.59
#